data_AF-A0A3C1DT52-F1
#
_entry.id   AF-A0A3C1DT52-F1
#
_cell.length_a   1.000
_cell.length_b   1.000
_cell.length_c   1.000
_cell.angle_alpha   90.00
_cell.angle_beta   90.00
_cell.angle_gamma   90.00
#
_symmetry.space_group_name_H-M   'P 1'
#
loop_
_entity.id
_entity.type
_entity.pdbx_description
1 polymer ?
#
loop_
_entity_poly.entity_id
_entity_poly.type
_entity_poly.pdbx_seq_one_letter_code
_entity_poly.pdbx_strand_id
1 'polypeptide(L)'
;MPRVIRRTAGSYEITCPTVDDSGEPLALVAPFHVSLYDGAGSLLLADVPTYANDTLTFDVPVGLMPYLDTYRADFTGVAGGETREWSVEVQLVGGHLFSIAQLRGFDRAFADAVKYPTAWLEMVRDWVEDTIEGRRAARLAFVPRGRRVLVDGTAPDLTRGWNPLMYGQDYRGIRVPDFAVRKLISVSINGSALTQTELDKLTIDDNEIWRSGGVQWPAWPFGHRNISFHYEYGLDRPPGAITRAALILAREYIAQSPIPGRATATSIGDQTFRLTIAGRDGVTGLPEVDAAIQQHGRMAFGIG
;
A
#
# COMPACT_ATOMS: atom_id res chain seq x y z
N MET A 1 -6.82 -0.40 -6.07
CA MET A 1 -7.10 0.74 -5.18
C MET A 1 -6.24 1.91 -5.65
N PRO A 2 -6.84 3.04 -6.05
CA PRO A 2 -6.09 4.23 -6.45
C PRO A 2 -5.12 4.71 -5.38
N ARG A 3 -3.92 5.09 -5.81
CA ARG A 3 -2.87 5.66 -4.96
C ARG A 3 -2.63 7.12 -5.33
N VAL A 4 -2.72 7.99 -4.35
CA VAL A 4 -2.56 9.44 -4.51
C VAL A 4 -1.37 9.91 -3.70
N ILE A 5 -0.47 10.66 -4.32
CA ILE A 5 0.69 11.24 -3.63
C ILE A 5 0.19 12.27 -2.61
N ARG A 6 0.66 12.15 -1.37
CA ARG A 6 0.39 13.11 -0.31
C ARG A 6 0.83 14.52 -0.72
N ARG A 7 -0.10 15.48 -0.61
CA ARG A 7 0.13 16.91 -0.82
C ARG A 7 0.36 17.62 0.51
N THR A 8 1.00 18.78 0.47
CA THR A 8 1.19 19.65 1.66
C THR A 8 0.21 20.82 1.70
N ALA A 9 -0.50 21.09 0.60
CA ALA A 9 -1.49 22.15 0.48
C ALA A 9 -2.50 21.83 -0.63
N GLY A 10 -3.65 22.51 -0.63
CA GLY A 10 -4.72 22.35 -1.63
C GLY A 10 -5.78 21.33 -1.20
N SER A 11 -6.41 20.69 -2.20
CA SER A 11 -7.37 19.60 -2.04
C SER A 11 -6.88 18.31 -2.72
N TYR A 12 -7.48 17.19 -2.34
CA TYR A 12 -7.50 15.96 -3.10
C TYR A 12 -8.86 15.83 -3.79
N GLU A 13 -8.87 15.47 -5.06
CA GLU A 13 -10.10 15.16 -5.77
C GLU A 13 -10.36 13.66 -5.66
N ILE A 14 -11.52 13.27 -5.14
CA ILE A 14 -12.00 11.89 -5.07
C ILE A 14 -13.18 11.76 -6.02
N THR A 15 -13.06 10.83 -6.97
CA THR A 15 -14.10 10.56 -7.98
C THR A 15 -14.68 9.17 -7.80
N CYS A 16 -15.99 9.04 -7.97
CA CYS A 16 -16.70 7.77 -7.98
C CYS A 16 -17.55 7.67 -9.26
N PRO A 17 -17.20 6.79 -10.22
CA PRO A 17 -18.08 6.52 -11.35
C PRO A 17 -19.37 5.87 -10.84
N THR A 18 -20.52 6.34 -11.32
CA THR A 18 -21.82 5.85 -10.91
C THR A 18 -22.26 4.80 -11.92
N VAL A 19 -21.91 3.55 -11.66
CA VAL A 19 -22.26 2.41 -12.51
C VAL A 19 -23.16 1.42 -11.77
N ASP A 20 -23.92 0.63 -12.52
CA ASP A 20 -24.69 -0.50 -12.00
C ASP A 20 -23.83 -1.78 -11.84
N ASP A 21 -24.45 -2.88 -11.43
CA ASP A 21 -23.79 -4.19 -11.25
C ASP A 21 -23.20 -4.77 -12.56
N SER A 22 -23.65 -4.27 -13.72
CA SER A 22 -23.14 -4.65 -15.04
C SER A 22 -22.00 -3.74 -15.50
N GLY A 23 -21.71 -2.68 -14.76
CA GLY A 23 -20.73 -1.66 -15.13
C GLY A 23 -21.26 -0.58 -16.07
N GLU A 24 -22.57 -0.54 -16.32
CA GLU A 24 -23.20 0.46 -17.17
C GLU A 24 -23.43 1.76 -16.38
N PRO A 25 -23.22 2.95 -16.99
CA PRO A 25 -23.45 4.22 -16.32
C PRO A 25 -24.90 4.39 -15.84
N LEU A 26 -25.04 4.90 -14.62
CA LEU A 26 -26.32 5.14 -13.95
C LEU A 26 -26.55 6.65 -13.79
N ALA A 27 -27.64 7.14 -14.38
CA ALA A 27 -28.06 8.53 -14.22
C ALA A 27 -28.63 8.77 -12.81
N LEU A 28 -28.03 9.71 -12.06
CA LEU A 28 -28.45 10.04 -10.70
C LEU A 28 -29.25 11.34 -10.64
N VAL A 29 -30.12 11.42 -9.64
CA VAL A 29 -30.79 12.65 -9.21
C VAL A 29 -30.48 12.94 -7.75
N ALA A 30 -30.50 14.23 -7.40
CA ALA A 30 -30.31 14.69 -6.04
C ALA A 30 -31.40 14.12 -5.10
N PRO A 31 -31.13 14.00 -3.78
CA PRO A 31 -29.94 14.48 -3.08
C PRO A 31 -28.71 13.59 -3.28
N PHE A 32 -27.52 14.20 -3.22
CA PHE A 32 -26.24 13.51 -3.20
C PHE A 32 -25.57 13.71 -1.84
N HIS A 33 -24.91 12.68 -1.32
CA HIS A 33 -24.13 12.80 -0.10
C HIS A 33 -22.80 12.06 -0.24
N VAL A 34 -21.79 12.52 0.49
CA VAL A 34 -20.51 11.83 0.65
C VAL A 34 -20.11 11.86 2.11
N SER A 35 -19.58 10.73 2.61
CA SER A 35 -18.98 10.60 3.94
C SER A 35 -17.56 10.07 3.79
N LEU A 36 -16.58 10.84 4.27
CA LEU A 36 -15.17 10.49 4.26
C LEU A 36 -14.74 9.94 5.62
N TYR A 37 -14.10 8.77 5.61
CA TYR A 37 -13.58 8.08 6.77
C TYR A 37 -12.07 7.91 6.67
N ASP A 38 -11.39 7.94 7.82
CA ASP A 38 -9.99 7.51 7.92
C ASP A 38 -9.84 5.99 7.93
N GLY A 39 -8.60 5.49 7.93
CA GLY A 39 -8.33 4.05 7.98
C GLY A 39 -8.72 3.37 9.29
N ALA A 40 -9.10 4.13 10.33
CA ALA A 40 -9.68 3.59 11.56
C ALA A 40 -11.22 3.52 11.50
N GLY A 41 -11.84 4.01 10.43
CA GLY A 41 -13.29 4.09 10.29
C GLY A 41 -13.91 5.31 10.99
N SER A 42 -13.11 6.28 11.42
CA SER A 42 -13.61 7.53 12.01
C SER A 42 -14.05 8.49 10.90
N LEU A 43 -15.25 9.05 11.03
CA LEU A 43 -15.77 10.05 10.11
C LEU A 43 -14.94 11.34 10.22
N LEU A 44 -14.38 11.78 9.09
CA LEU A 44 -13.59 13.00 8.97
C LEU A 44 -14.44 14.18 8.46
N LEU A 45 -15.31 13.92 7.49
CA LEU A 45 -16.13 14.93 6.84
C LEU A 45 -17.36 14.28 6.21
N ALA A 46 -18.49 14.97 6.23
CA ALA A 46 -19.66 14.65 5.43
C ALA A 46 -20.08 15.90 4.65
N ASP A 47 -20.39 15.75 3.37
CA ASP A 47 -20.66 16.87 2.46
C ASP A 47 -21.57 16.47 1.28
N VAL A 48 -21.81 17.40 0.35
CA VAL A 48 -22.53 17.18 -0.91
C VAL A 48 -21.53 17.15 -2.07
N PRO A 49 -21.35 16.00 -2.74
CA PRO A 49 -20.48 15.91 -3.91
C PRO A 49 -21.12 16.57 -5.14
N THR A 50 -20.30 16.88 -6.14
CA THR A 50 -20.77 17.33 -7.46
C THR A 50 -21.02 16.12 -8.36
N TYR A 51 -22.15 16.07 -9.06
CA TYR A 51 -22.46 15.03 -10.04
C TYR A 51 -22.42 15.58 -11.46
N ALA A 52 -21.57 15.01 -12.31
CA ALA A 52 -21.50 15.32 -13.74
C ALA A 52 -20.91 14.15 -14.52
N ASN A 53 -21.39 13.93 -15.76
CA ASN A 53 -20.90 12.86 -16.65
C ASN A 53 -20.82 11.49 -15.95
N ASP A 54 -21.91 11.10 -15.27
CA ASP A 54 -22.04 9.82 -14.56
C ASP A 54 -20.93 9.58 -13.52
N THR A 55 -20.42 10.66 -12.92
CA THR A 55 -19.35 10.64 -11.92
C THR A 55 -19.67 11.60 -10.78
N LEU A 56 -19.56 11.11 -9.55
CA LEU A 56 -19.57 11.92 -8.34
C LEU A 56 -18.15 12.38 -8.03
N THR A 57 -17.96 13.67 -7.79
CA THR A 57 -16.65 14.28 -7.50
C THR A 57 -16.71 15.03 -6.17
N PHE A 58 -15.69 14.83 -5.34
CA PHE A 58 -15.58 15.43 -4.02
C PHE A 58 -14.16 15.94 -3.75
N ASP A 59 -14.05 17.22 -3.41
CA ASP A 59 -12.79 17.88 -3.03
C ASP A 59 -12.56 17.79 -1.52
N VAL A 60 -11.46 17.15 -1.13
CA VAL A 60 -11.06 16.99 0.27
C VAL A 60 -9.89 17.91 0.60
N PRO A 61 -10.03 18.89 1.51
CA PRO A 61 -8.90 19.68 1.99
C PRO A 61 -7.78 18.80 2.53
N VAL A 62 -6.52 19.08 2.15
CA VAL A 62 -5.35 18.28 2.56
C VAL A 62 -5.22 18.13 4.07
N GLY A 63 -5.69 19.12 4.85
CA GLY A 63 -5.67 19.09 6.32
C GLY A 63 -6.50 17.97 6.95
N LEU A 64 -7.48 17.40 6.22
CA LEU A 64 -8.30 16.29 6.69
C LEU A 64 -7.68 14.92 6.43
N MET A 65 -6.70 14.83 5.53
CA MET A 65 -5.96 13.60 5.25
C MET A 65 -4.46 13.80 5.51
N PRO A 66 -4.05 14.09 6.77
CA PRO A 66 -2.69 14.50 7.09
C PRO A 66 -1.69 13.33 7.13
N TYR A 67 -2.16 12.09 7.16
CA TYR A 67 -1.33 10.91 7.36
C TYR A 67 -1.31 10.03 6.12
N LEU A 68 -0.22 9.29 5.93
CA LEU A 68 -0.24 8.17 5.00
C LEU A 68 -1.18 7.11 5.60
N ASP A 69 -2.24 6.77 4.89
CA ASP A 69 -3.27 5.82 5.30
C ASP A 69 -4.13 5.43 4.10
N THR A 70 -5.03 4.46 4.31
CA THR A 70 -6.15 4.21 3.40
C THR A 70 -7.38 4.96 3.92
N TYR A 71 -7.98 5.78 3.07
CA TYR A 71 -9.20 6.52 3.36
C TYR A 71 -10.35 5.94 2.54
N ARG A 72 -11.57 6.00 3.09
CA ARG A 72 -12.78 5.52 2.41
C ARG A 72 -13.77 6.66 2.25
N ALA A 73 -14.30 6.83 1.05
CA ALA A 73 -15.39 7.76 0.77
C ALA A 73 -16.63 6.96 0.36
N ASP A 74 -17.71 7.11 1.12
CA ASP A 74 -19.00 6.48 0.86
C ASP A 74 -19.93 7.54 0.25
N PHE A 75 -20.32 7.33 -1.01
CA PHE A 75 -21.16 8.21 -1.81
C PHE A 75 -22.59 7.67 -1.89
N THR A 76 -23.58 8.55 -1.87
CA THR A 76 -24.98 8.19 -2.11
C THR A 76 -25.66 9.11 -3.12
N GLY A 77 -26.66 8.57 -3.82
CA GLY A 77 -27.51 9.30 -4.76
C GLY A 77 -28.75 8.50 -5.13
N VAL A 78 -29.73 9.12 -5.80
CA VAL A 78 -30.99 8.46 -6.15
C VAL A 78 -31.00 8.07 -7.64
N ALA A 79 -31.32 6.81 -7.94
CA ALA A 79 -31.51 6.30 -9.30
C ALA A 79 -32.77 5.44 -9.37
N GLY A 80 -33.66 5.73 -10.32
CA GLY A 80 -34.94 5.02 -10.45
C GLY A 80 -35.87 5.16 -9.24
N GLY A 81 -35.70 6.21 -8.42
CA GLY A 81 -36.45 6.42 -7.18
C GLY A 81 -35.89 5.71 -5.95
N GLU A 82 -34.80 4.95 -6.10
CA GLU A 82 -34.13 4.26 -4.99
C GLU A 82 -32.79 4.91 -4.66
N THR A 83 -32.43 4.96 -3.38
CA THR A 83 -31.09 5.39 -2.96
C THR A 83 -30.08 4.29 -3.27
N ARG A 84 -28.96 4.68 -3.87
CA ARG A 84 -27.83 3.83 -4.20
C ARG A 84 -26.60 4.32 -3.45
N GLU A 85 -25.71 3.38 -3.13
CA GLU A 85 -24.49 3.64 -2.37
C GLU A 85 -23.30 3.09 -3.15
N TRP A 86 -22.21 3.86 -3.18
CA TRP A 86 -20.93 3.46 -3.73
C TRP A 86 -19.83 3.76 -2.72
N SER A 87 -18.82 2.90 -2.65
CA SER A 87 -17.67 3.11 -1.75
C SER A 87 -16.38 3.13 -2.57
N VAL A 88 -15.57 4.14 -2.34
CA VAL A 88 -14.26 4.31 -2.97
C VAL A 88 -13.19 4.36 -1.89
N GLU A 89 -12.18 3.51 -2.03
CA GLU A 89 -10.99 3.55 -1.19
C GLU A 89 -9.84 4.25 -1.92
N VAL A 90 -9.16 5.17 -1.25
CA VAL A 90 -7.98 5.85 -1.76
C VAL A 90 -6.83 5.70 -0.76
N GLN A 91 -5.66 5.35 -1.26
CA GLN A 91 -4.46 5.28 -0.43
C GLN A 91 -3.61 6.52 -0.63
N LEU A 92 -3.29 7.22 0.47
CA LEU A 92 -2.28 8.26 0.46
C LEU A 92 -0.88 7.66 0.60
N VAL A 93 -0.01 8.03 -0.34
CA VAL A 93 1.33 7.47 -0.48
C VAL A 93 2.36 8.59 -0.53
N GLY A 94 3.60 8.30 -0.11
CA GLY A 94 4.70 9.26 -0.20
C GLY A 94 5.24 9.43 -1.62
N GLY A 95 4.96 8.50 -2.52
CA GLY A 95 5.42 8.54 -3.90
C GLY A 95 5.07 7.25 -4.65
N HIS A 96 5.65 7.11 -5.84
CA HIS A 96 5.53 5.91 -6.68
C HIS A 96 6.91 5.39 -7.07
N LEU A 97 6.99 4.11 -7.46
CA LEU A 97 8.25 3.54 -7.97
C LEU A 97 8.72 4.22 -9.25
N PHE A 98 7.76 4.70 -10.06
CA PHE A 98 7.97 5.50 -11.25
C PHE A 98 6.73 6.37 -11.54
N SER A 99 6.92 7.47 -12.26
CA SER A 99 5.85 8.32 -12.77
C SER A 99 5.35 7.85 -14.15
N ILE A 100 4.09 8.18 -14.48
CA ILE A 100 3.54 7.88 -15.82
C ILE A 100 4.36 8.55 -16.93
N ALA A 101 4.87 9.76 -16.70
CA ALA A 101 5.77 10.44 -17.64
C ALA A 101 7.07 9.65 -17.87
N GLN A 102 7.67 9.08 -16.82
CA GLN A 102 8.83 8.18 -16.96
C GLN A 102 8.48 6.92 -17.75
N LEU A 103 7.31 6.31 -17.53
CA LEU A 103 6.88 5.14 -18.30
C LEU A 103 6.72 5.48 -19.80
N ARG A 104 6.07 6.60 -20.12
CA ARG A 104 5.92 7.08 -21.51
C ARG A 104 7.27 7.44 -22.15
N GLY A 105 8.22 7.92 -21.36
CA GLY A 105 9.60 8.21 -21.81
C GLY A 105 10.46 6.96 -21.95
N PHE A 106 10.17 5.89 -21.20
CA PHE A 106 10.91 4.62 -21.23
C PHE A 106 10.63 3.82 -22.51
N ASP A 107 9.39 3.81 -22.99
CA ASP A 107 9.02 3.22 -24.27
C ASP A 107 8.07 4.14 -25.04
N ARG A 108 8.51 4.61 -26.21
CA ARG A 108 7.75 5.54 -27.06
C ARG A 108 6.41 4.97 -27.52
N ALA A 109 6.24 3.64 -27.53
CA ALA A 109 4.95 3.03 -27.81
C ALA A 109 3.86 3.55 -26.86
N PHE A 110 4.22 3.86 -25.61
CA PHE A 110 3.29 4.35 -24.60
C PHE A 110 3.03 5.86 -24.70
N ALA A 111 3.51 6.57 -25.72
CA ALA A 111 3.22 8.01 -25.89
C ALA A 111 1.77 8.28 -26.35
N ASP A 112 1.10 7.32 -26.98
CA ASP A 112 -0.28 7.45 -27.44
C ASP A 112 -1.26 7.41 -26.26
N ALA A 113 -1.88 8.55 -25.94
CA ALA A 113 -2.82 8.68 -24.83
C ALA A 113 -4.21 8.09 -25.13
N VAL A 114 -4.55 7.86 -26.40
CA VAL A 114 -5.82 7.23 -26.78
C VAL A 114 -5.69 5.72 -26.64
N LYS A 115 -4.61 5.15 -27.18
CA LYS A 115 -4.33 3.71 -27.05
C LYS A 115 -3.98 3.30 -25.62
N TYR A 116 -3.28 4.18 -24.90
CA TYR A 116 -2.85 3.96 -23.53
C TYR A 116 -3.32 5.12 -22.62
N PRO A 117 -4.61 5.09 -22.20
CA PRO A 117 -5.16 6.08 -21.30
C PRO A 117 -4.39 6.14 -19.98
N THR A 118 -4.28 7.34 -19.40
CA THR A 118 -3.53 7.54 -18.14
C THR A 118 -4.07 6.67 -17.01
N ALA A 119 -5.39 6.58 -16.83
CA ALA A 119 -6.00 5.75 -15.80
C ALA A 119 -5.57 4.28 -15.90
N TRP A 120 -5.45 3.74 -17.11
CA TRP A 120 -4.98 2.36 -17.31
C TRP A 120 -3.50 2.20 -16.93
N LEU A 121 -2.64 3.16 -17.29
CA LEU A 121 -1.24 3.14 -16.90
C LEU A 121 -1.04 3.28 -15.39
N GLU A 122 -1.92 4.01 -14.70
CA GLU A 122 -1.94 4.10 -13.24
C GLU A 122 -2.32 2.76 -12.60
N MET A 123 -3.33 2.06 -13.13
CA MET A 123 -3.65 0.71 -12.68
C MET A 123 -2.48 -0.25 -12.85
N VAL A 124 -1.76 -0.18 -13.98
CA VAL A 124 -0.56 -1.00 -14.22
C VAL A 124 0.54 -0.65 -13.22
N ARG A 125 0.79 0.64 -12.98
CA ARG A 125 1.76 1.07 -11.97
C ARG A 125 1.40 0.51 -10.60
N ASP A 126 0.13 0.60 -10.20
CA ASP A 126 -0.32 0.09 -8.90
C ASP A 126 -0.09 -1.42 -8.78
N TRP A 127 -0.39 -2.18 -9.83
CA TRP A 127 -0.11 -3.62 -9.90
C TRP A 127 1.38 -3.95 -9.83
N VAL A 128 2.23 -3.19 -10.53
CA VAL A 128 3.69 -3.38 -10.50
C VAL A 128 4.25 -3.14 -9.10
N GLU A 129 3.80 -2.07 -8.44
CA GLU A 129 4.17 -1.77 -7.06
C GLU A 129 3.77 -2.91 -6.11
N ASP A 130 2.54 -3.41 -6.20
CA ASP A 130 2.09 -4.53 -5.38
C ASP A 130 2.88 -5.82 -5.63
N THR A 131 3.28 -6.03 -6.87
CA THR A 131 4.08 -7.20 -7.26
C THR A 131 5.49 -7.12 -6.70
N ILE A 132 6.16 -5.97 -6.85
CA ILE A 132 7.54 -5.77 -6.41
C ILE A 132 7.63 -5.67 -4.89
N GLU A 133 6.77 -4.89 -4.24
CA GLU A 133 6.79 -4.64 -2.79
C GLU A 133 6.14 -5.80 -2.01
N GLY A 134 5.42 -6.70 -2.71
CA GLY A 134 4.61 -7.76 -2.14
C GLY A 134 5.37 -8.77 -1.26
N ARG A 135 4.60 -9.51 -0.45
CA ARG A 135 5.14 -10.47 0.54
C ARG A 135 5.96 -11.62 -0.05
N ARG A 136 5.77 -11.93 -1.33
CA ARG A 136 6.53 -12.99 -2.03
C ARG A 136 7.77 -12.44 -2.72
N ALA A 137 7.83 -11.13 -2.97
CA ALA A 137 8.92 -10.44 -3.64
C ALA A 137 9.82 -9.73 -2.61
N ALA A 138 9.83 -8.39 -2.59
CA ALA A 138 10.78 -7.63 -1.78
C ALA A 138 10.42 -7.58 -0.29
N ARG A 139 9.15 -7.81 0.10
CA ARG A 139 8.65 -7.62 1.48
C ARG A 139 8.99 -6.25 2.07
N LEU A 140 9.16 -5.24 1.23
CA LEU A 140 9.63 -3.92 1.59
C LEU A 140 8.94 -2.90 0.68
N ALA A 141 8.39 -1.84 1.27
CA ALA A 141 7.95 -0.69 0.50
C ALA A 141 9.16 0.21 0.17
N PHE A 142 9.35 0.52 -1.11
CA PHE A 142 10.43 1.39 -1.56
C PHE A 142 10.02 2.86 -1.63
N VAL A 143 8.76 3.15 -1.32
CA VAL A 143 8.20 4.48 -1.11
C VAL A 143 7.48 4.53 0.24
N PRO A 144 7.31 5.71 0.85
CA PRO A 144 6.61 5.81 2.13
C PRO A 144 5.13 5.40 1.99
N ARG A 145 4.66 4.57 2.91
CA ARG A 145 3.29 4.06 2.99
C ARG A 145 2.78 4.15 4.42
N GLY A 146 1.46 4.24 4.58
CA GLY A 146 0.79 4.11 5.86
C GLY A 146 0.24 2.71 6.07
N ARG A 147 0.27 2.21 7.30
CA ARG A 147 -0.42 0.99 7.66
C ARG A 147 -1.04 1.06 9.04
N ARG A 148 -2.21 0.44 9.16
CA ARG A 148 -2.81 0.04 10.42
C ARG A 148 -2.75 -1.46 10.59
N VAL A 149 -2.30 -1.92 11.75
CA VAL A 149 -2.21 -3.34 12.07
C VAL A 149 -2.68 -3.61 13.49
N LEU A 150 -3.24 -4.80 13.68
CA LEU A 150 -3.47 -5.39 15.00
C LEU A 150 -2.47 -6.50 15.19
N VAL A 151 -1.78 -6.49 16.32
CA VAL A 151 -0.77 -7.48 16.69
C VAL A 151 -1.03 -8.01 18.09
N ASP A 152 -0.49 -9.18 18.36
CA ASP A 152 -0.58 -9.86 19.65
C ASP A 152 0.49 -9.29 20.59
N GLY A 153 0.11 -9.03 21.83
CA GLY A 153 1.04 -8.59 22.86
C GLY A 153 1.95 -9.71 23.33
N THR A 154 3.23 -9.37 23.55
CA THR A 154 4.31 -10.34 23.71
C THR A 154 4.71 -10.59 25.16
N ALA A 155 4.29 -9.75 26.11
CA ALA A 155 4.64 -9.98 27.51
C ALA A 155 4.12 -11.34 27.99
N PRO A 156 4.88 -12.07 28.82
CA PRO A 156 4.35 -13.27 29.45
C PRO A 156 3.15 -12.92 30.31
N ASP A 157 2.16 -13.81 30.31
CA ASP A 157 1.03 -13.74 31.22
C ASP A 157 1.52 -13.95 32.67
N LEU A 158 1.70 -12.84 33.39
CA LEU A 158 2.18 -12.85 34.78
C LEU A 158 1.23 -13.60 35.72
N THR A 159 -0.06 -13.75 35.35
CA THR A 159 -1.02 -14.53 36.16
C THR A 159 -0.70 -16.03 36.15
N ARG A 160 0.08 -16.49 35.16
CA ARG A 160 0.59 -17.86 35.08
C ARG A 160 1.93 -18.06 35.80
N GLY A 161 2.42 -17.06 36.54
CA GLY A 161 3.66 -17.16 37.30
C GLY A 161 4.94 -17.14 36.46
N TRP A 162 4.87 -16.77 35.18
CA TRP A 162 6.03 -16.62 34.31
C TRP A 162 6.78 -15.32 34.64
N ASN A 163 7.97 -15.42 35.25
CA ASN A 163 8.82 -14.27 35.50
C ASN A 163 9.83 -14.08 34.34
N PRO A 164 9.66 -13.06 33.48
CA PRO A 164 10.56 -12.81 32.35
C PRO A 164 12.01 -12.49 32.76
N LEU A 165 12.23 -11.98 33.99
CA LEU A 165 13.57 -11.70 34.50
C LEU A 165 14.41 -12.97 34.71
N MET A 166 13.79 -14.16 34.78
CA MET A 166 14.51 -15.43 34.93
C MET A 166 15.04 -15.99 33.60
N TYR A 167 14.51 -15.56 32.45
CA TYR A 167 14.80 -16.19 31.15
C TYR A 167 15.58 -15.29 30.18
N GLY A 168 16.00 -14.09 30.61
CA GLY A 168 16.85 -13.20 29.80
C GLY A 168 16.21 -12.70 28.50
N GLN A 169 14.90 -12.85 28.33
CA GLN A 169 14.16 -12.37 27.15
C GLN A 169 13.58 -10.99 27.42
N ASP A 170 13.85 -10.06 26.52
CA ASP A 170 13.34 -8.70 26.59
C ASP A 170 12.00 -8.60 25.83
N TYR A 171 10.89 -8.62 26.56
CA TYR A 171 9.52 -8.52 26.01
C TYR A 171 9.07 -7.07 25.75
N ARG A 172 10.02 -6.13 25.68
CA ARG A 172 9.72 -4.72 25.36
C ARG A 172 9.63 -4.47 23.85
N GLY A 173 10.12 -5.40 23.04
CA GLY A 173 9.98 -5.39 21.58
C GLY A 173 8.67 -6.03 21.12
N ILE A 174 8.02 -5.41 20.13
CA ILE A 174 6.92 -6.00 19.39
C ILE A 174 7.16 -5.83 17.90
N ARG A 175 7.00 -6.93 17.15
CA ARG A 175 7.26 -6.95 15.71
C ARG A 175 5.99 -6.61 14.93
N VAL A 176 6.10 -5.66 14.01
CA VAL A 176 5.07 -5.36 13.02
C VAL A 176 5.39 -6.03 11.68
N PRO A 177 4.38 -6.26 10.81
CA PRO A 177 4.59 -7.05 9.59
C PRO A 177 5.44 -6.37 8.50
N ASP A 178 5.63 -5.06 8.57
CA ASP A 178 6.33 -4.28 7.54
C ASP A 178 7.69 -3.81 8.02
N PHE A 179 8.66 -3.82 7.11
CA PHE A 179 10.02 -3.34 7.35
C PHE A 179 10.16 -1.85 7.06
N ALA A 180 11.27 -1.28 7.53
CA ALA A 180 11.60 0.13 7.44
C ALA A 180 10.48 0.99 8.03
N VAL A 181 10.02 0.68 9.24
CA VAL A 181 9.11 1.56 9.97
C VAL A 181 9.86 2.87 10.27
N ARG A 182 9.23 3.99 9.96
CA ARG A 182 9.85 5.31 10.01
C ARG A 182 9.30 6.17 11.12
N LYS A 183 7.98 6.10 11.31
CA LYS A 183 7.24 6.99 12.19
C LYS A 183 6.02 6.28 12.73
N LEU A 184 5.82 6.35 14.05
CA LEU A 184 4.58 5.97 14.70
C LEU A 184 3.62 7.16 14.69
N ILE A 185 2.40 6.95 14.25
CA ILE A 185 1.33 7.96 14.22
C ILE A 185 0.44 7.78 15.44
N SER A 186 -0.03 6.55 15.68
CA SER A 186 -0.81 6.23 16.86
C SER A 186 -0.62 4.78 17.29
N VAL A 187 -0.81 4.54 18.57
CA VAL A 187 -0.81 3.21 19.17
C VAL A 187 -1.95 3.14 20.17
N SER A 188 -2.68 2.03 20.19
CA SER A 188 -3.69 1.78 21.22
C SER A 188 -3.53 0.39 21.81
N ILE A 189 -3.75 0.27 23.10
CA ILE A 189 -3.66 -0.98 23.85
C ILE A 189 -5.04 -1.26 24.45
N ASN A 190 -5.64 -2.40 24.10
CA ASN A 190 -7.01 -2.76 24.49
C ASN A 190 -8.03 -1.63 24.21
N GLY A 191 -7.88 -0.97 23.05
CA GLY A 191 -8.71 0.18 22.64
C GLY A 191 -8.39 1.51 23.33
N SER A 192 -7.49 1.54 24.31
CA SER A 192 -7.03 2.79 24.95
C SER A 192 -5.84 3.36 24.17
N ALA A 193 -6.00 4.55 23.59
CA ALA A 193 -4.93 5.22 22.85
C ALA A 193 -3.80 5.67 23.79
N LEU A 194 -2.56 5.47 23.36
CA LEU A 194 -1.39 6.02 24.05
C LEU A 194 -1.34 7.55 23.84
N THR A 195 -0.92 8.25 24.87
CA THR A 195 -0.65 9.69 24.81
C THR A 195 0.61 9.99 24.00
N GLN A 196 0.76 11.23 23.51
CA GLN A 196 1.96 11.63 22.78
C GLN A 196 3.25 11.39 23.60
N THR A 197 3.22 11.70 24.89
CA THR A 197 4.35 11.46 25.81
C THR A 197 4.72 9.98 25.95
N GLU A 198 3.76 9.06 25.77
CA GLU A 198 4.04 7.62 25.76
C GLU A 198 4.56 7.16 24.40
N LEU A 199 4.04 7.73 23.30
CA LEU A 199 4.55 7.47 21.95
C LEU A 199 6.00 7.92 21.81
N ASP A 200 6.37 9.06 22.38
CA ASP A 200 7.74 9.61 22.34
C ASP A 200 8.76 8.73 23.09
N LYS A 201 8.29 7.80 23.94
CA LYS A 201 9.13 6.80 24.64
C LYS A 201 9.30 5.50 23.84
N LEU A 202 8.61 5.37 22.71
CA LEU A 202 8.76 4.23 21.83
C LEU A 202 9.97 4.46 20.90
N THR A 203 10.82 3.46 20.78
CA THR A 203 11.93 3.45 19.84
C THR A 203 11.65 2.44 18.74
N ILE A 204 11.99 2.79 17.50
CA ILE A 204 11.76 1.95 16.33
C ILE A 204 13.11 1.36 15.90
N ASP A 205 13.15 0.04 15.71
CA ASP A 205 14.28 -0.69 15.12
C ASP A 205 13.77 -1.54 13.96
N ASP A 206 13.87 -1.00 12.74
CA ASP A 206 13.37 -1.59 11.50
C ASP A 206 11.88 -1.98 11.53
N ASN A 207 11.54 -3.23 11.87
CA ASN A 207 10.16 -3.70 12.03
C ASN A 207 9.78 -4.03 13.47
N GLU A 208 10.62 -3.66 14.43
CA GLU A 208 10.40 -3.89 15.85
C GLU A 208 10.22 -2.57 16.59
N ILE A 209 9.19 -2.50 17.44
CA ILE A 209 8.85 -1.33 18.23
C ILE A 209 9.13 -1.65 19.69
N TRP A 210 10.01 -0.85 20.29
CA TRP A 210 10.53 -1.05 21.62
C TRP A 210 9.98 0.01 22.58
N ARG A 211 9.55 -0.39 23.78
CA ARG A 211 9.29 0.56 24.86
C ARG A 211 10.58 0.82 25.64
N SER A 212 10.96 2.09 25.84
CA SER A 212 12.20 2.45 26.56
C SER A 212 12.32 1.80 27.96
N GLY A 213 13.54 1.37 28.32
CA GLY A 213 13.85 0.93 29.67
C GLY A 213 13.80 2.08 30.68
N GLY A 214 12.99 1.95 31.74
CA GLY A 214 12.79 2.98 32.75
C GLY A 214 11.31 3.32 33.00
N VAL A 215 10.41 2.89 32.10
CA VAL A 215 8.99 2.82 32.42
C VAL A 215 8.81 1.64 33.37
N GLN A 216 8.50 1.92 34.64
CA GLN A 216 7.98 0.91 35.56
C GLN A 216 6.80 0.27 34.85
N TRP A 217 6.89 -1.03 34.55
CA TRP A 217 5.85 -1.92 34.01
C TRP A 217 4.54 -1.22 33.57
N PRO A 218 4.17 -1.31 32.28
CA PRO A 218 4.11 -2.63 31.64
C PRO A 218 4.86 -2.74 30.30
N ALA A 219 5.41 -3.95 30.08
CA ALA A 219 5.69 -4.49 28.75
C ALA A 219 4.41 -4.48 27.87
N TRP A 220 4.54 -4.80 26.58
CA TRP A 220 3.36 -4.95 25.70
C TRP A 220 2.42 -6.01 26.30
N PRO A 221 1.23 -5.63 26.82
CA PRO A 221 0.45 -6.54 27.65
C PRO A 221 0.03 -7.76 26.85
N PHE A 222 0.10 -8.93 27.47
CA PHE A 222 -0.32 -10.19 26.85
C PHE A 222 -1.75 -10.09 26.31
N GLY A 223 -1.97 -10.60 25.10
CA GLY A 223 -3.30 -10.70 24.51
C GLY A 223 -3.26 -10.94 23.01
N HIS A 224 -4.37 -11.41 22.47
CA HIS A 224 -4.54 -11.60 21.03
C HIS A 224 -5.12 -10.34 20.39
N ARG A 225 -4.45 -9.83 19.36
CA ARG A 225 -4.85 -8.65 18.56
C ARG A 225 -5.25 -7.46 19.42
N ASN A 226 -4.60 -7.31 20.56
CA ASN A 226 -4.95 -6.35 21.59
C ASN A 226 -4.21 -5.02 21.45
N ILE A 227 -3.19 -4.97 20.58
CA ILE A 227 -2.43 -3.75 20.31
C ILE A 227 -2.64 -3.35 18.86
N SER A 228 -3.10 -2.12 18.66
CA SER A 228 -3.22 -1.50 17.34
C SER A 228 -2.10 -0.50 17.12
N PHE A 229 -1.48 -0.55 15.94
CA PHE A 229 -0.49 0.42 15.50
C PHE A 229 -0.97 1.10 14.23
N HIS A 230 -0.77 2.40 14.14
CA HIS A 230 -0.77 3.18 12.90
C HIS A 230 0.63 3.78 12.71
N TYR A 231 1.28 3.45 11.61
CA TYR A 231 2.65 3.90 11.34
C TYR A 231 2.89 4.14 9.85
N GLU A 232 3.93 4.93 9.57
CA GLU A 232 4.52 5.09 8.25
C GLU A 232 5.73 4.16 8.12
N TYR A 233 5.82 3.46 6.98
CA TYR A 233 6.91 2.54 6.67
C TYR A 233 7.40 2.73 5.23
N GLY A 234 8.55 2.12 4.92
CA GLY A 234 9.17 2.13 3.59
C GLY A 234 10.36 3.09 3.47
N LEU A 235 10.99 3.11 2.30
CA LEU A 235 12.15 3.98 2.04
C LEU A 235 11.73 5.40 1.62
N ASP A 236 12.63 6.37 1.73
CA ASP A 236 12.43 7.75 1.23
C ASP A 236 12.25 7.82 -0.28
N ARG A 237 13.01 6.99 -0.98
CA ARG A 237 13.06 6.95 -2.43
C ARG A 237 13.41 5.55 -2.92
N PRO A 238 12.85 5.11 -4.04
CA PRO A 238 13.21 3.83 -4.62
C PRO A 238 14.66 3.85 -5.12
N PRO A 239 15.45 2.78 -4.89
CA PRO A 239 16.73 2.61 -5.56
C PRO A 239 16.56 2.62 -7.08
N GLY A 240 17.52 3.18 -7.82
CA GLY A 240 17.42 3.28 -9.28
C GLY A 240 17.25 1.93 -9.99
N ALA A 241 17.83 0.86 -9.44
CA ALA A 241 17.64 -0.51 -9.92
C ALA A 241 16.18 -0.98 -9.79
N ILE A 242 15.51 -0.64 -8.69
CA ILE A 242 14.10 -0.97 -8.47
C ILE A 242 13.19 -0.14 -9.39
N THR A 243 13.46 1.15 -9.57
CA THR A 243 12.71 1.97 -10.54
C THR A 243 12.82 1.42 -11.95
N ARG A 244 14.03 1.01 -12.38
CA ARG A 244 14.24 0.39 -13.69
C ARG A 244 13.51 -0.96 -13.81
N ALA A 245 13.60 -1.80 -12.79
CA ALA A 245 12.89 -3.08 -12.74
C ALA A 245 11.37 -2.89 -12.84
N ALA A 246 10.82 -1.90 -12.15
CA ALA A 246 9.41 -1.55 -12.21
C ALA A 246 8.97 -1.11 -13.62
N LEU A 247 9.78 -0.30 -14.31
CA LEU A 247 9.51 0.10 -15.70
C LEU A 247 9.55 -1.09 -16.68
N ILE A 248 10.51 -2.02 -16.50
CA ILE A 248 10.60 -3.24 -17.31
C ILE A 248 9.36 -4.12 -17.10
N LEU A 249 8.95 -4.34 -15.84
CA LEU A 249 7.78 -5.13 -15.52
C LEU A 249 6.49 -4.50 -16.06
N ALA A 250 6.34 -3.18 -15.94
CA ALA A 250 5.20 -2.45 -16.49
C ALA A 250 5.12 -2.62 -18.01
N ARG A 251 6.24 -2.49 -18.71
CA ARG A 251 6.32 -2.66 -20.16
C ARG A 251 5.90 -4.06 -20.59
N GLU A 252 6.41 -5.10 -19.94
CA GLU A 252 6.07 -6.49 -20.26
C GLU A 252 4.57 -6.76 -20.08
N TYR A 253 3.98 -6.22 -19.01
CA TYR A 253 2.55 -6.37 -18.74
C TYR A 253 1.66 -5.67 -19.78
N ILE A 254 2.05 -4.45 -20.20
CA ILE A 254 1.31 -3.65 -21.17
C ILE A 254 1.43 -4.19 -22.59
N ALA A 255 2.66 -4.52 -23.01
CA ALA A 255 2.95 -4.79 -24.42
C ALA A 255 2.59 -6.22 -24.86
N GLN A 256 2.19 -7.11 -23.92
CA GLN A 256 1.86 -8.53 -24.13
C GLN A 256 2.39 -9.08 -25.45
N SER A 257 3.71 -9.21 -25.55
CA SER A 257 4.37 -9.66 -26.76
C SER A 257 3.97 -11.12 -27.04
N PRO A 258 3.72 -11.49 -28.32
CA PRO A 258 3.48 -12.89 -28.69
C PRO A 258 4.71 -13.77 -28.45
N ILE A 259 5.90 -13.16 -28.32
CA ILE A 259 7.10 -13.78 -27.80
C ILE A 259 7.18 -13.39 -26.33
N PRO A 260 6.88 -14.30 -25.39
CA PRO A 260 6.99 -14.01 -23.97
C PRO A 260 8.41 -13.54 -23.62
N GLY A 261 8.59 -12.58 -22.73
CA GLY A 261 9.92 -12.25 -22.19
C GLY A 261 10.62 -13.44 -21.50
N ARG A 262 9.85 -14.49 -21.19
CA ARG A 262 10.26 -15.81 -20.70
C ARG A 262 10.59 -16.84 -21.80
N ALA A 263 10.59 -16.47 -23.08
CA ALA A 263 10.81 -17.41 -24.17
C ALA A 263 12.24 -17.99 -24.12
N THR A 264 12.34 -19.28 -23.84
CA THR A 264 13.61 -20.03 -23.77
C THR A 264 14.08 -20.52 -25.13
N ALA A 265 13.19 -20.51 -26.12
CA ALA A 265 13.52 -20.69 -27.52
C ALA A 265 12.43 -20.09 -28.41
N THR A 266 12.84 -19.49 -29.50
CA THR A 266 11.95 -19.13 -30.61
C THR A 266 12.49 -19.81 -31.85
N SER A 267 11.62 -20.54 -32.54
CA SER A 267 11.88 -21.09 -33.87
C SER A 267 11.26 -20.12 -34.88
N ILE A 268 12.09 -19.61 -35.79
CA ILE A 268 11.64 -18.89 -36.98
C ILE A 268 12.22 -19.66 -38.16
N GLY A 269 11.40 -20.46 -38.83
CA GLY A 269 11.86 -21.37 -39.88
C GLY A 269 12.76 -22.49 -39.32
N ASP A 270 13.85 -22.80 -40.03
CA ASP A 270 14.75 -23.93 -39.76
C ASP A 270 15.87 -23.62 -38.73
N GLN A 271 15.79 -22.46 -38.06
CA GLN A 271 16.77 -22.05 -37.05
C GLN A 271 16.12 -22.06 -35.67
N THR A 272 16.69 -22.85 -34.77
CA THR A 272 16.30 -22.89 -33.35
C THR A 272 17.29 -22.06 -32.54
N PHE A 273 16.84 -20.93 -32.02
CA PHE A 273 17.64 -20.17 -31.05
C PHE A 273 17.38 -20.72 -29.66
N ARG A 274 18.41 -21.23 -28.98
CA ARG A 274 18.33 -21.60 -27.55
C ARG A 274 18.72 -20.40 -26.71
N LEU A 275 17.75 -19.84 -26.00
CA LEU A 275 17.96 -18.87 -24.94
C LEU A 275 18.07 -19.66 -23.63
N THR A 276 19.30 -20.05 -23.26
CA THR A 276 19.56 -20.67 -21.96
C THR A 276 19.32 -19.67 -20.85
N ILE A 277 18.29 -19.89 -20.03
CA ILE A 277 18.18 -19.30 -18.70
C ILE A 277 18.48 -20.40 -17.69
N ALA A 278 19.63 -20.29 -17.04
CA ALA A 278 19.92 -21.03 -15.82
C ALA A 278 19.35 -20.24 -14.65
N GLY A 279 18.39 -20.81 -13.92
CA GLY A 279 17.89 -20.23 -12.67
C GLY A 279 16.38 -20.34 -12.51
N ARG A 280 16.00 -21.11 -11.49
CA ARG A 280 14.65 -21.44 -11.03
C ARG A 280 13.97 -20.27 -10.30
N ASP A 281 12.66 -20.10 -10.56
CA ASP A 281 11.61 -19.51 -9.70
C ASP A 281 11.83 -18.08 -9.12
N GLY A 282 12.10 -17.08 -9.95
CA GLY A 282 11.87 -15.68 -9.56
C GLY A 282 10.37 -15.32 -9.56
N VAL A 283 9.95 -14.39 -8.70
CA VAL A 283 8.51 -14.08 -8.49
C VAL A 283 7.85 -13.52 -9.76
N THR A 284 8.62 -12.82 -10.58
CA THR A 284 8.13 -12.18 -11.81
C THR A 284 8.47 -12.99 -13.06
N GLY A 285 9.49 -13.85 -12.99
CA GLY A 285 10.00 -14.60 -14.14
C GLY A 285 10.85 -13.76 -15.09
N LEU A 286 11.22 -12.54 -14.69
CA LEU A 286 12.09 -11.63 -15.43
C LEU A 286 13.42 -11.50 -14.68
N PRO A 287 14.54 -12.04 -15.20
CA PRO A 287 15.80 -12.12 -14.46
C PRO A 287 16.31 -10.77 -13.91
N GLU A 288 16.18 -9.68 -14.69
CA GLU A 288 16.60 -8.34 -14.23
C GLU A 288 15.73 -7.82 -13.08
N VAL A 289 14.43 -8.10 -13.12
CA VAL A 289 13.46 -7.66 -12.10
C VAL A 289 13.66 -8.47 -10.83
N ASP A 290 13.77 -9.79 -10.96
CA ASP A 290 13.96 -10.71 -9.84
C ASP A 290 15.32 -10.48 -9.15
N ALA A 291 16.38 -10.18 -9.90
CA ALA A 291 17.68 -9.81 -9.33
C ALA A 291 17.61 -8.51 -8.52
N ALA A 292 16.91 -7.49 -9.02
CA ALA A 292 16.73 -6.23 -8.29
C ALA A 292 15.91 -6.43 -7.00
N ILE A 293 14.84 -7.23 -7.06
CA ILE A 293 14.03 -7.62 -5.90
C ILE A 293 14.90 -8.35 -4.87
N GLN A 294 15.72 -9.31 -5.30
CA GLN A 294 16.58 -10.08 -4.41
C GLN A 294 17.65 -9.21 -3.74
N GLN A 295 18.24 -8.26 -4.48
CA GLN A 295 19.30 -7.40 -3.97
C GLN A 295 18.80 -6.38 -2.94
N HIS A 296 17.59 -5.83 -3.13
CA HIS A 296 17.07 -4.74 -2.32
C HIS A 296 15.93 -5.13 -1.36
N GLY A 297 15.38 -6.32 -1.52
CA GLY A 297 14.31 -6.84 -0.67
C GLY A 297 14.80 -7.26 0.72
N ARG A 298 13.85 -7.37 1.66
CA ARG A 298 14.05 -7.93 2.98
C ARG A 298 13.54 -9.37 2.99
N MET A 299 14.41 -10.31 2.65
CA MET A 299 14.10 -11.73 2.87
C MET A 299 14.26 -12.02 4.37
N ALA A 300 13.15 -12.37 5.03
CA ALA A 300 13.24 -12.95 6.37
C ALA A 300 14.00 -14.27 6.25
N PHE A 301 15.21 -14.34 6.81
CA PHE A 301 15.93 -15.60 6.97
C PHE A 301 15.15 -16.48 7.97
N GLY A 302 14.48 -17.53 7.49
CA GLY A 302 13.66 -18.49 8.28
C GLY A 302 12.20 -18.01 8.45
N ILE A 303 11.15 -18.80 8.23
CA ILE A 303 10.96 -20.25 8.31
C ILE A 303 10.16 -20.66 7.06
N GLY A 304 10.68 -21.64 6.32
CA GLY A 304 9.90 -22.49 5.40
C GLY A 304 9.47 -23.74 6.14
#